data_AF-A0A3D4IKX8-F1
#
_entry.id   AF-A0A3D4IKX8-F1
#
_cell.length_a   1.000
_cell.length_b   1.000
_cell.length_c   1.000
_cell.angle_alpha   90.00
_cell.angle_beta   90.00
_cell.angle_gamma   90.00
#
_symmetry.space_group_name_H-M   'P 1'
#
loop_
_entity.id
_entity.type
_entity.pdbx_description
1 polymer ?
#
loop_
_entity_poly.entity_id
_entity_poly.type
_entity_poly.pdbx_seq_one_letter_code
_entity_poly.pdbx_strand_id
1 'polypeptide(L)'
;MRFSFIVIALAALFVSCQKNQTVTKNYFDIDSLIDNQLIYLRETNASLTKTASIDKDQDEATFKPDSAGWANELEAFRHLDIINKSIYVDAYEITDGKKDENSNLIVRNFQATREIPIEYFRIYYQDSPKRIRKIEASLSEQNTL
;
A
#
# COMPACT_ATOMS: atom_id res chain seq x y z
N MET A 1 17.84 54.73 25.20
CA MET A 1 16.90 53.67 25.64
C MET A 1 15.70 53.43 24.72
N ARG A 2 15.36 54.31 23.75
CA ARG A 2 14.26 54.08 22.79
C ARG A 2 14.65 53.22 21.57
N PHE A 3 15.93 53.21 21.19
CA PHE A 3 16.43 52.46 20.02
C PHE A 3 16.54 50.94 20.25
N SER A 4 16.80 50.50 21.50
CA SER A 4 16.85 49.06 21.84
C SER A 4 15.50 48.35 21.73
N PHE A 5 14.38 49.04 21.95
CA PHE A 5 13.06 48.43 21.87
C PHE A 5 12.66 48.10 20.42
N ILE A 6 13.14 48.86 19.44
CA ILE A 6 12.85 48.63 18.01
C ILE A 6 13.60 47.39 17.49
N VAL A 7 14.82 47.16 17.97
CA VAL A 7 15.63 45.99 17.56
C VAL A 7 15.03 44.68 18.10
N ILE A 8 14.45 44.70 19.31
CA ILE A 8 13.79 43.52 19.90
C ILE A 8 12.47 43.21 19.19
N ALA A 9 11.71 44.22 18.78
CA ALA A 9 10.47 44.04 18.03
C ALA A 9 10.71 43.48 16.61
N LEU A 10 11.81 43.86 15.96
CA LEU A 10 12.16 43.36 14.62
C LEU A 10 12.68 41.91 14.64
N ALA A 11 13.32 41.49 15.74
CA ALA A 11 13.78 40.11 15.90
C ALA A 11 12.62 39.10 16.12
N ALA A 12 11.49 39.55 16.68
CA ALA A 12 10.32 38.71 16.91
C ALA A 12 9.58 38.28 15.63
N LEU A 13 9.81 38.98 14.50
CA LEU A 13 9.16 38.67 13.22
C LEU A 13 9.77 37.46 12.49
N PHE A 14 10.93 36.96 12.91
CA PHE A 14 11.60 35.81 12.28
C PHE A 14 11.23 34.45 12.88
N VAL A 15 10.36 34.40 13.90
CA VAL A 15 10.04 33.14 14.61
C VAL A 15 8.74 32.47 14.11
N SER A 16 7.96 33.13 13.25
CA SER A 16 6.67 32.59 12.79
C SER A 16 6.75 31.97 11.39
N CYS A 17 7.46 30.86 11.27
CA CYS A 17 7.26 29.96 10.13
C CYS A 17 7.52 28.50 10.57
N GLN A 18 6.64 27.95 11.41
CA GLN A 18 6.54 26.51 11.52
C GLN A 18 5.78 26.01 10.30
N LYS A 19 6.53 25.55 9.29
CA LYS A 19 5.99 24.75 8.20
C LYS A 19 5.41 23.50 8.85
N ASN A 20 4.08 23.44 8.99
CA ASN A 20 3.39 22.22 9.39
C ASN A 20 3.82 21.15 8.38
N GLN A 21 4.72 20.26 8.81
CA GLN A 21 5.05 19.07 8.06
C GLN A 21 3.77 18.23 8.11
N THR A 22 3.01 18.25 7.01
CA THR A 22 1.97 17.25 6.78
C THR A 22 2.68 15.90 6.83
N VAL A 23 2.57 15.21 7.96
CA VAL A 23 3.12 13.87 8.10
C VAL A 23 2.25 12.98 7.23
N THR A 24 2.68 12.76 5.99
CA THR A 24 2.09 11.72 5.15
C THR A 24 2.42 10.39 5.82
N LYS A 25 1.45 9.82 6.53
CA LYS A 25 1.57 8.50 7.12
C LYS A 25 1.57 7.49 5.97
N ASN A 26 2.76 7.04 5.58
CA ASN A 26 2.90 5.97 4.60
C ASN A 26 2.71 4.63 5.31
N TYR A 27 1.60 3.96 5.04
CA TYR A 27 1.26 2.68 5.65
C TYR A 27 2.11 1.54 5.09
N PHE A 28 2.28 1.52 3.77
CA PHE A 28 3.05 0.48 3.09
C PHE A 28 3.44 0.90 1.67
N ASP A 29 4.70 0.65 1.29
CA ASP A 29 5.22 0.98 -0.04
C ASP A 29 4.88 -0.13 -1.05
N ILE A 30 3.72 0.01 -1.69
CA ILE A 30 3.19 -0.94 -2.66
C ILE A 30 3.98 -0.87 -3.96
N ASP A 31 4.36 0.32 -4.41
CA ASP A 31 5.10 0.49 -5.65
C ASP A 31 6.45 -0.23 -5.62
N SER A 32 7.22 -0.05 -4.54
CA SER A 32 8.47 -0.79 -4.36
C SER A 32 8.25 -2.30 -4.30
N LEU A 33 7.14 -2.78 -3.73
CA LEU A 33 6.82 -4.21 -3.71
C LEU A 33 6.57 -4.74 -5.14
N ILE A 34 5.75 -4.04 -5.93
CA ILE A 34 5.43 -4.43 -7.30
C ILE A 34 6.66 -4.36 -8.20
N ASP A 35 7.49 -3.33 -8.09
CA ASP A 35 8.72 -3.19 -8.88
C ASP A 35 9.70 -4.34 -8.61
N ASN A 36 9.90 -4.71 -7.34
CA ASN A 36 10.72 -5.86 -6.99
C ASN A 36 10.15 -7.17 -7.52
N GLN A 37 8.82 -7.31 -7.53
CA GLN A 37 8.15 -8.50 -8.04
C GLN A 37 8.30 -8.62 -9.56
N LEU A 38 8.22 -7.51 -10.31
CA LEU A 38 8.46 -7.48 -11.76
C LEU A 38 9.87 -7.96 -12.10
N ILE A 39 10.88 -7.49 -11.36
CA ILE A 39 12.27 -7.94 -11.51
C ILE A 39 12.37 -9.45 -11.26
N TYR A 40 11.83 -9.92 -10.14
CA TYR A 40 11.88 -11.33 -9.74
C TYR A 40 11.22 -12.25 -10.77
N LEU A 41 10.01 -11.92 -11.24
CA LEU A 41 9.26 -12.74 -12.21
C LEU A 41 10.00 -12.86 -13.55
N ARG A 42 10.65 -11.78 -13.99
CA ARG A 42 11.50 -11.78 -15.18
C ARG A 42 12.74 -12.65 -15.00
N GLU A 43 13.47 -12.46 -13.91
CA GLU A 43 14.72 -13.19 -13.62
C GLU A 43 14.49 -14.70 -13.44
N THR A 44 13.33 -15.07 -12.90
CA THR A 44 12.94 -16.47 -12.73
C THR A 44 12.24 -17.08 -13.94
N ASN A 45 12.02 -16.30 -15.02
CA ASN A 45 11.32 -16.72 -16.23
C ASN A 45 9.95 -17.40 -15.92
N ALA A 46 9.21 -16.77 -15.00
CA ALA A 46 7.96 -17.26 -14.46
C ALA A 46 6.86 -17.36 -15.54
N SER A 47 5.96 -18.32 -15.36
CA SER A 47 4.72 -18.44 -16.15
C SER A 47 3.52 -17.92 -15.36
N LEU A 48 2.56 -17.34 -16.08
CA LEU A 48 1.27 -16.92 -15.56
C LEU A 48 0.19 -17.89 -16.06
N THR A 49 -0.63 -18.37 -15.12
CA THR A 49 -1.85 -19.13 -15.40
C THR A 49 -3.04 -18.27 -15.03
N LYS A 50 -3.92 -18.01 -15.98
CA LYS A 50 -5.20 -17.29 -15.77
C LYS A 50 -6.33 -18.29 -15.88
N THR A 51 -7.21 -18.28 -14.89
CA THR A 51 -8.39 -19.14 -14.84
C THR A 51 -9.64 -18.28 -14.85
N ALA A 52 -10.59 -18.59 -15.73
CA ALA A 52 -11.89 -17.96 -15.80
C ALA A 52 -12.97 -19.03 -15.57
N SER A 53 -14.01 -18.71 -14.80
CA SER A 53 -15.10 -19.64 -14.51
C SER A 53 -16.46 -18.99 -14.69
N ILE A 54 -17.36 -19.66 -15.41
CA ILE A 54 -18.78 -19.29 -15.56
C ILE A 54 -19.61 -20.53 -15.22
N ASP A 55 -20.44 -20.43 -14.19
CA ASP A 55 -21.19 -21.56 -13.60
C ASP A 55 -20.31 -22.77 -13.26
N LYS A 56 -20.29 -23.80 -14.11
CA LYS A 56 -19.50 -25.03 -13.97
C LYS A 56 -18.36 -25.13 -14.99
N ASP A 57 -18.33 -24.24 -15.97
CA ASP A 57 -17.31 -24.24 -17.01
C ASP A 57 -16.11 -23.43 -16.52
N GLN A 58 -14.92 -23.97 -16.74
CA GLN A 58 -13.65 -23.36 -16.36
C GLN A 58 -12.72 -23.38 -17.56
N ASP A 59 -12.25 -22.20 -17.93
CA ASP A 59 -11.20 -22.01 -18.93
C ASP A 59 -9.89 -21.64 -18.25
N GLU A 60 -8.79 -22.16 -18.76
CA GLU A 60 -7.44 -21.86 -18.27
C GLU A 60 -6.52 -21.51 -19.44
N ALA A 61 -5.74 -20.44 -19.27
CA ALA A 61 -4.69 -20.04 -20.19
C ALA A 61 -3.37 -19.88 -19.44
N THR A 62 -2.33 -20.60 -19.86
CA THR A 62 -0.98 -20.48 -19.30
C THR A 62 -0.01 -19.93 -20.34
N PHE A 63 0.72 -18.86 -19.99
CA PHE A 63 1.68 -18.20 -20.86
C PHE A 63 2.83 -17.57 -20.07
N LYS A 64 3.84 -17.04 -20.77
CA LYS A 64 4.97 -16.33 -20.17
C LYS A 64 4.94 -14.87 -20.60
N PRO A 65 4.46 -13.95 -19.74
CA PRO A 65 4.47 -12.53 -20.07
C PRO A 65 5.90 -12.02 -20.25
N ASP A 66 6.08 -11.05 -21.15
CA ASP A 66 7.31 -10.26 -21.20
C ASP A 66 7.28 -9.16 -20.10
N SER A 67 8.24 -8.24 -20.12
CA SER A 67 8.29 -7.18 -19.10
C SER A 67 7.06 -6.26 -19.14
N ALA A 68 6.52 -5.96 -20.31
CA ALA A 68 5.32 -5.13 -20.45
C ALA A 68 4.07 -5.91 -20.04
N GLY A 69 3.99 -7.19 -20.39
CA GLY A 69 2.91 -8.09 -19.98
C GLY A 69 2.84 -8.23 -18.46
N TRP A 70 3.97 -8.45 -17.79
CA TRP A 70 3.98 -8.51 -16.32
C TRP A 70 3.59 -7.18 -15.67
N ALA A 71 4.06 -6.05 -16.20
CA ALA A 71 3.66 -4.74 -15.71
C ALA A 71 2.15 -4.55 -15.79
N ASN A 72 1.53 -4.92 -16.92
CA ASN A 72 0.09 -4.82 -17.11
C ASN A 72 -0.70 -5.75 -16.16
N GLU A 73 -0.23 -6.98 -15.93
CA GLU A 73 -0.93 -7.93 -15.05
C GLU A 73 -0.85 -7.52 -13.56
N LEU A 74 0.22 -6.85 -13.15
CA LEU A 74 0.40 -6.40 -11.76
C LEU A 74 -0.12 -4.97 -11.50
N GLU A 75 -0.53 -4.24 -12.54
CA GLU A 75 -0.96 -2.83 -12.41
C GLU A 75 -2.14 -2.66 -11.45
N ALA A 76 -3.07 -3.61 -11.43
CA ALA A 76 -4.22 -3.59 -10.53
C ALA A 76 -3.82 -3.49 -9.04
N PHE A 77 -2.66 -4.04 -8.66
CA PHE A 77 -2.18 -3.94 -7.28
C PHE A 77 -1.70 -2.53 -6.92
N ARG A 78 -1.29 -1.71 -7.89
CA ARG A 78 -0.88 -0.31 -7.62
C ARG A 78 -2.05 0.55 -7.16
N HIS A 79 -3.29 0.20 -7.52
CA HIS A 79 -4.48 0.89 -7.00
C HIS A 79 -4.58 0.81 -5.48
N LEU A 80 -3.93 -0.18 -4.85
CA LEU A 80 -3.88 -0.31 -3.40
C LEU A 80 -3.10 0.83 -2.73
N ASP A 81 -2.27 1.60 -3.47
CA ASP A 81 -1.55 2.76 -2.93
C ASP A 81 -2.49 3.85 -2.39
N ILE A 82 -3.79 3.77 -2.74
CA ILE A 82 -4.83 4.59 -2.14
C ILE A 82 -4.80 4.58 -0.60
N ILE A 83 -4.35 3.49 0.06
CA ILE A 83 -4.20 3.45 1.52
C ILE A 83 -3.29 4.56 2.07
N ASN A 84 -2.33 5.02 1.26
CA ASN A 84 -1.34 6.03 1.65
C ASN A 84 -1.83 7.47 1.41
N LYS A 85 -3.01 7.68 0.82
CA LYS A 85 -3.54 9.03 0.60
C LYS A 85 -3.81 9.72 1.94
N SER A 86 -3.45 11.00 2.02
CA SER A 86 -3.56 11.82 3.23
C SER A 86 -4.98 11.85 3.83
N ILE A 87 -6.02 11.70 3.00
CA ILE A 87 -7.42 11.65 3.44
C ILE A 87 -7.75 10.40 4.28
N TYR A 88 -6.94 9.34 4.20
CA TYR A 88 -7.10 8.08 4.94
C TYR A 88 -6.11 7.92 6.10
N VAL A 89 -5.37 8.98 6.44
CA VAL A 89 -4.56 9.00 7.66
C VAL A 89 -5.45 8.68 8.86
N ASP A 90 -5.00 7.73 9.67
CA ASP A 90 -5.67 7.19 10.85
C ASP A 90 -7.04 6.52 10.58
N ALA A 91 -7.33 6.18 9.32
CA ALA A 91 -8.52 5.43 8.95
C ALA A 91 -8.39 3.92 9.19
N TYR A 92 -7.24 3.45 9.68
CA TYR A 92 -6.94 2.03 9.86
C TYR A 92 -6.51 1.72 11.30
N GLU A 93 -7.15 0.70 11.89
CA GLU A 93 -6.65 -0.01 13.06
C GLU A 93 -5.64 -1.07 12.61
N ILE A 94 -4.44 -1.06 13.20
CA ILE A 94 -3.36 -1.97 12.81
C ILE A 94 -3.17 -3.01 13.91
N THR A 95 -3.28 -4.28 13.54
CA THR A 95 -2.90 -5.42 14.39
C THR A 95 -1.78 -6.21 13.71
N ASP A 96 -0.82 -6.70 14.48
CA ASP A 96 0.36 -7.40 13.96
C ASP A 96 0.74 -8.57 14.87
N GLY A 97 1.53 -9.51 14.34
CA GLY A 97 2.05 -10.66 15.08
C GLY A 97 1.08 -11.84 15.23
N LYS A 98 -0.12 -11.76 14.63
CA LYS A 98 -1.08 -12.87 14.64
C LYS A 98 -0.65 -13.94 13.63
N LYS A 99 -0.76 -15.22 13.99
CA LYS A 99 -0.54 -16.31 13.04
C LYS A 99 -1.74 -16.44 12.11
N ASP A 100 -1.46 -16.71 10.83
CA ASP A 100 -2.47 -17.11 9.88
C ASP A 100 -3.02 -18.50 10.24
N GLU A 101 -4.33 -18.70 10.08
CA GLU A 101 -4.98 -19.96 10.48
C GLU A 101 -4.63 -21.13 9.54
N ASN A 102 -4.26 -20.81 8.30
CA ASN A 102 -4.08 -21.79 7.23
C ASN A 102 -2.62 -21.97 6.82
N SER A 103 -1.67 -21.32 7.50
CA SER A 103 -0.25 -21.38 7.14
C SER A 103 0.67 -21.09 8.33
N ASN A 104 1.98 -21.14 8.10
CA ASN A 104 3.00 -20.73 9.08
C ASN A 104 3.33 -19.22 9.00
N LEU A 105 2.49 -18.43 8.34
CA LEU A 105 2.72 -17.00 8.14
C LEU A 105 2.22 -16.17 9.32
N ILE A 106 2.84 -15.01 9.50
CA ILE A 106 2.41 -13.97 10.43
C ILE A 106 1.69 -12.89 9.64
N VAL A 107 0.59 -12.37 10.18
CA VAL A 107 -0.29 -11.40 9.54
C VAL A 107 -0.19 -10.05 10.22
N ARG A 108 0.11 -9.03 9.42
CA ARG A 108 -0.17 -7.62 9.75
C ARG A 108 -1.46 -7.23 9.05
N ASN A 109 -2.48 -6.87 9.82
CA ASN A 109 -3.81 -6.52 9.34
C ASN A 109 -4.09 -5.04 9.58
N PHE A 110 -4.44 -4.33 8.52
CA PHE A 110 -4.93 -2.96 8.51
C PHE A 110 -6.44 -3.05 8.30
N GLN A 111 -7.22 -2.74 9.33
CA GLN A 111 -8.68 -2.80 9.28
C GLN A 111 -9.25 -1.39 9.23
N ALA A 112 -10.10 -1.08 8.26
CA ALA A 112 -10.75 0.22 8.19
C ALA A 112 -11.65 0.46 9.41
N THR A 113 -11.57 1.66 10.01
CA THR A 113 -12.39 2.08 11.16
C THR A 113 -13.63 2.86 10.76
N ARG A 114 -13.77 3.19 9.46
CA ARG A 114 -14.88 3.90 8.85
C ARG A 114 -15.02 3.47 7.38
N GLU A 115 -16.12 3.82 6.74
CA GLU A 115 -16.38 3.52 5.33
C GLU A 115 -15.37 4.23 4.40
N ILE A 116 -14.51 3.46 3.75
CA ILE A 116 -13.47 3.90 2.80
C ILE A 116 -13.28 2.81 1.73
N PRO A 117 -12.67 3.13 0.58
CA PRO A 117 -12.59 2.18 -0.54
C PRO A 117 -11.84 0.88 -0.22
N ILE A 118 -10.81 0.91 0.63
CA ILE A 118 -10.10 -0.29 1.07
C ILE A 118 -10.53 -0.66 2.49
N GLU A 119 -11.38 -1.68 2.59
CA GLU A 119 -11.95 -2.15 3.85
C GLU A 119 -10.91 -2.85 4.72
N TYR A 120 -10.02 -3.62 4.10
CA TYR A 120 -8.87 -4.21 4.76
C TYR A 120 -7.69 -4.34 3.81
N PHE A 121 -6.50 -4.29 4.40
CA PHE A 121 -5.25 -4.66 3.75
C PHE A 121 -4.47 -5.59 4.70
N ARG A 122 -3.96 -6.70 4.19
CA ARG A 122 -3.25 -7.71 4.96
C ARG A 122 -1.92 -8.02 4.31
N ILE A 123 -0.87 -8.05 5.12
CA ILE A 123 0.46 -8.47 4.73
C ILE A 123 0.80 -9.73 5.48
N TYR A 124 1.09 -10.79 4.75
CA TYR A 124 1.51 -12.08 5.28
C TYR A 124 3.01 -12.23 5.08
N TYR A 125 3.74 -12.46 6.17
CA TYR A 125 5.20 -12.54 6.15
C TYR A 125 5.74 -13.70 6.98
N GLN A 126 6.96 -14.12 6.67
CA GLN A 126 7.63 -15.21 7.34
C GLN A 126 8.79 -14.69 8.19
N ASP A 127 8.71 -14.87 9.51
CA ASP A 127 9.69 -14.46 10.53
C ASP A 127 9.91 -12.94 10.68
N SER A 128 9.87 -12.17 9.59
CA SER A 128 10.11 -10.73 9.56
C SER A 128 9.21 -10.04 8.53
N PRO A 129 8.70 -8.82 8.81
CA PRO A 129 7.92 -8.03 7.85
C PRO A 129 8.62 -7.76 6.51
N LYS A 130 9.95 -7.92 6.43
CA LYS A 130 10.71 -7.81 5.16
C LYS A 130 10.57 -9.03 4.26
N ARG A 131 10.07 -10.16 4.78
CA ARG A 131 9.94 -11.43 4.06
C ARG A 131 8.46 -11.68 3.75
N ILE A 132 7.89 -10.79 2.95
CA ILE A 132 6.50 -10.87 2.51
C ILE A 132 6.33 -12.11 1.62
N ARG A 133 5.21 -12.80 1.81
CA ARG A 133 4.82 -14.00 1.06
C ARG A 133 3.50 -13.83 0.34
N LYS A 134 2.62 -12.98 0.87
CA LYS A 134 1.30 -12.69 0.30
C LYS A 134 0.86 -11.30 0.77
N ILE A 135 0.14 -10.60 -0.09
CA ILE A 135 -0.69 -9.46 0.28
C ILE A 135 -2.14 -9.78 -0.10
N GLU A 136 -3.09 -9.21 0.63
CA GLU A 136 -4.51 -9.36 0.37
C GLU A 136 -5.21 -8.04 0.69
N ALA A 137 -6.18 -7.65 -0.13
CA ALA A 137 -6.96 -6.44 0.09
C ALA A 137 -8.40 -6.66 -0.37
N SER A 138 -9.34 -5.96 0.28
CA SER A 138 -10.69 -5.77 -0.24
C SER A 138 -10.84 -4.32 -0.69
N LEU A 139 -11.10 -4.13 -1.99
CA LEU A 139 -11.36 -2.85 -2.62
C LEU A 139 -12.82 -2.80 -3.05
N SER A 140 -13.55 -1.80 -2.56
CA SER A 140 -14.91 -1.49 -2.95
C SER A 140 -14.90 -0.21 -3.80
N GLU A 141 -15.34 -0.34 -5.05
CA GLU A 141 -15.53 0.78 -5.97
C GLU A 141 -17.00 0.87 -6.37
N GLN A 142 -17.61 2.03 -6.15
CA GLN A 142 -18.93 2.34 -6.68
C GLN A 142 -18.80 3.09 -8.00
N ASN A 143 -19.11 2.41 -9.10
CA ASN A 143 -19.24 3.05 -10.40
C ASN A 143 -20.65 3.62 -10.54
N THR A 144 -20.77 4.95 -10.58
CA THR A 144 -22.00 5.65 -10.95
C THR A 144 -22.04 5.75 -12.48
N LEU A 145 -22.46 4.67 -13.14
CA LEU A 145 -22.84 4.67 -14.55
C LEU A 145 -24.35 4.59 -14.68
#